data_AF-A0A7V8ZEK1-F1
#
_entry.id   AF-A0A7V8ZEK1-F1
#
_cell.length_a   1.000
_cell.length_b   1.000
_cell.length_c   1.000
_cell.angle_alpha   90.00
_cell.angle_beta   90.00
_cell.angle_gamma   90.00
#
_symmetry.space_group_name_H-M   'P 1'
#
loop_
_entity.id
_entity.type
_entity.pdbx_description
1 polymer ?
#
loop_
_entity_poly.entity_id
_entity_poly.type
_entity_poly.pdbx_seq_one_letter_code
_entity_poly.pdbx_strand_id
1 'polypeptide(L)'
;MSATTPATNPETRPQTPAAAPREVPAWISRYFWASSAINFVVAGPGVISPRRSAELIGDRPPSPEFPTRAWSGMAVMFGFMFQEIARDPLGKRAMIRYGWAEKLVSATATTIGYRRGEAPRSLMATIAIADWAQIIPFIYAKYRLDQIADEEASGG
;
A
#
# COMPACT_ATOMS: atom_id res chain seq x y z
N MET A 1 -29.21 -65.01 27.28
CA MET A 1 -28.31 -64.14 28.08
C MET A 1 -27.49 -63.33 27.11
N SER A 2 -27.92 -62.11 26.79
CA SER A 2 -27.19 -61.21 25.88
C SER A 2 -26.48 -60.17 26.74
N ALA A 3 -25.16 -60.15 26.68
CA ALA A 3 -24.33 -59.18 27.38
C ALA A 3 -24.37 -57.85 26.63
N THR A 4 -24.86 -56.80 27.29
CA THR A 4 -24.83 -55.42 26.80
C THR A 4 -23.44 -54.85 27.04
N THR A 5 -22.69 -54.58 25.98
CA THR A 5 -21.42 -53.85 26.04
C THR A 5 -21.68 -52.40 26.46
N PRO A 6 -20.98 -51.84 27.47
CA PRO A 6 -21.13 -50.44 27.84
C PRO A 6 -20.48 -49.56 26.77
N ALA A 7 -21.22 -48.54 26.31
CA ALA A 7 -20.70 -47.51 25.44
C ALA A 7 -19.65 -46.68 26.18
N THR A 8 -18.42 -46.67 25.66
CA THR A 8 -17.34 -45.78 26.08
C THR A 8 -17.73 -44.34 25.75
N ASN A 9 -17.84 -43.49 26.78
CA ASN A 9 -18.00 -42.05 26.62
C ASN A 9 -16.86 -41.50 25.75
N PRO A 10 -17.15 -40.69 24.72
CA PRO A 10 -16.11 -40.02 23.96
C PRO A 10 -15.37 -39.07 24.90
N GLU A 11 -14.06 -39.31 25.05
CA GLU A 11 -13.15 -38.44 25.79
C GLU A 11 -13.33 -36.99 25.33
N THR A 12 -13.77 -36.13 26.25
CA THR A 12 -13.58 -34.68 26.14
C THR A 12 -12.08 -34.41 26.05
N ARG A 13 -11.57 -34.27 24.82
CA ARG A 13 -10.21 -33.75 24.61
C ARG A 13 -10.13 -32.36 25.27
N PRO A 14 -9.04 -32.06 25.99
CA PRO A 14 -8.75 -30.70 26.40
C PRO A 14 -8.74 -29.82 25.15
N GLN A 15 -9.67 -28.85 25.08
CA GLN A 15 -9.57 -27.79 24.09
C GLN A 15 -8.34 -26.95 24.48
N THR A 16 -7.25 -27.07 23.73
CA THR A 16 -6.14 -26.13 23.81
C THR A 16 -6.73 -24.73 23.62
N PRO A 17 -6.47 -23.76 24.52
CA PRO A 17 -6.98 -22.41 24.35
C PRO A 17 -6.57 -21.91 22.97
N ALA A 18 -7.53 -21.44 22.16
CA ALA A 18 -7.23 -20.81 20.89
C ALA A 18 -6.19 -19.72 21.14
N ALA A 19 -5.06 -19.79 20.42
CA ALA A 19 -4.03 -18.76 20.54
C ALA A 19 -4.65 -17.40 20.23
N ALA A 20 -4.35 -16.38 21.04
CA ALA A 20 -4.86 -15.03 20.80
C ALA A 20 -4.47 -14.57 19.38
N PRO A 21 -5.38 -13.92 18.62
CA PRO A 21 -5.06 -13.42 17.28
C PRO A 21 -3.85 -12.49 17.34
N ARG A 22 -2.90 -12.67 16.43
CA ARG A 22 -1.66 -11.89 16.44
C ARG A 22 -1.96 -10.47 15.98
N GLU A 23 -1.56 -9.50 16.79
CA GLU A 23 -1.84 -8.10 16.50
C GLU A 23 -0.97 -7.59 15.33
N VAL A 24 -1.62 -6.88 14.39
CA VAL A 24 -0.91 -6.16 13.33
C VAL A 24 -0.06 -5.05 13.96
N PRO A 25 1.24 -4.97 13.64
CA PRO A 25 2.08 -3.89 14.15
C PRO A 25 1.54 -2.50 13.77
N ALA A 26 1.31 -1.63 14.77
CA ALA A 26 0.71 -0.31 14.56
C ALA A 26 1.47 0.60 13.57
N TRP A 27 2.77 0.37 13.38
CA TRP A 27 3.57 1.11 12.41
C TRP A 27 3.08 0.89 10.97
N ILE A 28 2.50 -0.27 10.66
CA ILE A 28 1.99 -0.60 9.31
C ILE A 28 0.80 0.32 8.97
N SER A 29 -0.18 0.41 9.87
CA SER A 29 -1.31 1.33 9.69
C SER A 29 -0.85 2.79 9.58
N ARG A 30 0.08 3.22 10.45
CA ARG A 30 0.64 4.58 10.41
C ARG A 30 1.37 4.87 9.10
N TYR A 31 2.11 3.90 8.59
CA TYR A 31 2.80 3.99 7.31
C TYR A 31 1.81 4.23 6.18
N PHE A 32 0.75 3.42 6.06
CA PHE A 32 -0.24 3.61 5.00
C PHE A 32 -1.04 4.91 5.14
N TRP A 33 -1.29 5.39 6.37
CA TRP A 33 -1.82 6.74 6.58
C TRP A 33 -0.88 7.83 6.06
N ALA A 34 0.42 7.71 6.33
CA ALA A 34 1.41 8.64 5.81
C ALA A 34 1.50 8.58 4.27
N SER A 35 1.51 7.39 3.68
CA SER A 35 1.48 7.22 2.23
C SER A 35 0.22 7.82 1.60
N SER A 36 -0.95 7.67 2.26
CA SER A 36 -2.19 8.31 1.84
C SER A 36 -2.06 9.84 1.81
N ALA A 37 -1.55 10.43 2.90
CA ALA A 37 -1.32 11.87 2.98
C ALA A 37 -0.34 12.38 1.91
N ILE A 38 0.76 11.66 1.67
CA ILE A 38 1.73 12.01 0.61
C ILE A 38 1.02 12.07 -0.76
N ASN A 39 0.19 11.09 -1.09
CA ASN A 39 -0.51 11.07 -2.37
C ASN A 39 -1.48 12.26 -2.51
N PHE A 40 -2.23 12.60 -1.46
CA PHE A 40 -3.10 13.78 -1.51
C PHE A 40 -2.32 15.09 -1.63
N VAL A 41 -1.19 15.23 -0.91
CA VAL A 41 -0.36 16.44 -0.97
C VAL A 41 0.30 16.61 -2.34
N VAL A 42 0.82 15.53 -2.93
CA VAL A 42 1.46 15.57 -4.25
C VAL A 42 0.42 15.79 -5.35
N ALA A 43 -0.73 15.15 -5.26
CA ALA A 43 -1.75 15.17 -6.32
C ALA A 43 -2.68 16.38 -6.26
N GLY A 44 -3.01 16.86 -5.06
CA GLY A 44 -4.00 17.93 -4.84
C GLY A 44 -3.77 19.16 -5.71
N PRO A 45 -2.55 19.73 -5.74
CA PRO A 45 -2.22 20.85 -6.62
C PRO A 45 -2.48 20.55 -8.10
N GLY A 46 -2.20 19.34 -8.58
CA GLY A 46 -2.33 18.98 -10.00
C GLY A 46 -3.78 18.75 -10.45
N VAL A 47 -4.68 18.45 -9.51
CA VAL A 47 -6.13 18.41 -9.76
C VAL A 47 -6.71 19.83 -9.86
N ILE A 48 -6.32 20.72 -8.95
CA ILE A 48 -6.88 22.09 -8.83
C ILE A 48 -6.30 23.02 -9.89
N SER A 49 -4.98 22.99 -10.07
CA SER A 49 -4.25 23.89 -10.97
C SER A 49 -3.08 23.13 -11.64
N PRO A 50 -3.36 22.32 -12.68
CA PRO A 50 -2.34 21.50 -13.34
C PRO A 50 -1.18 22.33 -13.89
N ARG A 51 -1.47 23.52 -14.42
CA ARG A 51 -0.46 24.44 -14.94
C ARG A 51 0.49 24.92 -13.85
N ARG A 52 -0.05 25.38 -12.71
CA ARG A 52 0.76 25.83 -11.57
C ARG A 52 1.53 24.67 -10.94
N SER A 53 0.95 23.47 -10.92
CA SER A 53 1.64 22.25 -10.51
C SER A 53 2.82 21.91 -11.41
N ALA A 54 2.62 21.96 -12.73
CA ALA A 54 3.68 21.74 -13.71
C ALA A 54 4.82 22.74 -13.50
N GLU A 55 4.50 24.02 -13.30
CA GLU A 55 5.48 25.06 -12.99
C GLU A 55 6.25 24.77 -11.68
N LEU A 56 5.58 24.31 -10.61
CA LEU A 56 6.20 23.96 -9.32
C LEU A 56 7.19 22.80 -9.42
N ILE A 57 6.89 21.81 -10.26
CA ILE A 57 7.82 20.70 -10.51
C ILE A 57 8.86 21.04 -11.59
N GLY A 58 8.92 22.28 -12.05
CA GLY A 58 9.93 22.78 -12.99
C GLY A 58 9.66 22.45 -14.45
N ASP A 59 8.45 21.99 -14.77
CA ASP A 59 8.00 21.79 -16.14
C ASP A 59 7.62 23.15 -16.75
N ARG A 60 7.91 23.34 -18.05
CA ARG A 60 7.72 24.63 -18.73
C ARG A 60 6.67 24.50 -19.84
N PRO A 61 5.88 25.56 -20.09
CA PRO A 61 4.87 25.53 -21.14
C PRO A 61 5.45 25.18 -22.52
N PRO A 62 4.68 24.46 -23.36
CA PRO A 62 3.35 23.92 -23.07
C PRO A 62 3.42 22.59 -22.30
N SER A 63 2.97 22.58 -21.03
CA SER A 63 2.74 21.33 -20.31
C SER A 63 1.32 20.84 -20.61
N PRO A 64 1.13 19.54 -20.90
CA PRO A 64 -0.17 19.04 -21.26
C PRO A 64 -1.04 18.91 -20.00
N GLU A 65 -2.01 19.82 -19.83
CA GLU A 65 -2.86 19.90 -18.63
C GLU A 65 -3.67 18.62 -18.38
N PHE A 66 -4.16 17.97 -19.45
CA PHE A 66 -4.98 16.77 -19.33
C PHE A 66 -4.20 15.59 -18.73
N PRO A 67 -3.00 15.19 -19.25
CA PRO A 67 -2.14 14.21 -18.59
C PRO A 67 -1.81 14.54 -17.14
N THR A 68 -1.52 15.80 -16.80
CA THR A 68 -1.25 16.20 -15.40
C THR A 68 -2.46 15.97 -14.51
N ARG A 69 -3.67 16.36 -14.95
CA ARG A 69 -4.90 16.10 -14.20
C ARG A 69 -5.19 14.61 -14.08
N ALA A 70 -5.00 13.85 -15.16
CA ALA A 70 -5.25 12.41 -15.17
C ALA A 70 -4.31 11.68 -14.20
N TRP A 71 -3.01 11.99 -14.23
CA TRP A 71 -2.03 11.44 -13.30
C TRP A 71 -2.35 11.82 -11.86
N SER A 72 -2.70 13.09 -11.62
CA SER A 72 -3.10 13.56 -10.29
C SER A 72 -4.37 12.86 -9.79
N GLY A 73 -5.36 12.63 -10.65
CA GLY A 73 -6.55 11.85 -10.33
C GLY A 73 -6.21 10.40 -9.93
N MET A 74 -5.27 9.76 -10.63
CA MET A 74 -4.78 8.43 -10.25
C MET A 74 -4.10 8.47 -8.87
N ALA A 75 -3.22 9.44 -8.62
CA ALA A 75 -2.55 9.56 -7.32
C ALA A 75 -3.56 9.78 -6.17
N VAL A 76 -4.62 10.58 -6.37
CA VAL A 76 -5.73 10.72 -5.41
C VAL A 76 -6.42 9.37 -5.13
N MET A 77 -6.70 8.58 -6.17
CA MET A 77 -7.29 7.25 -6.01
C MET A 77 -6.39 6.31 -5.19
N PHE A 78 -5.08 6.32 -5.42
CA PHE A 78 -4.12 5.59 -4.58
C PHE A 78 -4.08 6.12 -3.14
N GLY A 79 -4.25 7.43 -2.95
CA GLY A 79 -4.42 8.05 -1.63
C GLY A 79 -5.58 7.43 -0.83
N PHE A 80 -6.75 7.28 -1.47
CA PHE A 80 -7.89 6.59 -0.86
C PHE A 80 -7.62 5.10 -0.63
N MET A 81 -6.99 4.41 -1.58
CA MET A 81 -6.63 2.99 -1.40
C MET A 81 -5.73 2.78 -0.18
N PHE A 82 -4.72 3.63 0.03
CA PHE A 82 -3.85 3.55 1.19
C PHE A 82 -4.58 3.89 2.49
N GLN A 83 -5.55 4.79 2.45
CA GLN A 83 -6.41 5.09 3.59
C GLN A 83 -7.24 3.86 4.02
N GLU A 84 -7.77 3.11 3.05
CA GLU A 84 -8.49 1.86 3.31
C GLU A 84 -7.57 0.77 3.88
N ILE A 85 -6.37 0.61 3.32
CA ILE A 85 -5.37 -0.32 3.85
C ILE A 85 -4.97 0.08 5.28
N ALA A 86 -4.86 1.37 5.58
CA ALA A 86 -4.47 1.83 6.91
C ALA A 86 -5.48 1.45 8.01
N ARG A 87 -6.77 1.40 7.64
CA ARG A 87 -7.88 1.01 8.55
C ARG A 87 -7.93 -0.50 8.81
N ASP A 88 -7.61 -1.31 7.81
CA ASP A 88 -7.57 -2.77 7.90
C ASP A 88 -6.40 -3.34 7.07
N PRO A 89 -5.16 -3.32 7.60
CA PRO A 89 -4.00 -3.72 6.81
C PRO A 89 -4.00 -5.21 6.47
N LEU A 90 -4.48 -6.06 7.39
CA LEU A 90 -4.44 -7.51 7.24
C LEU A 90 -5.51 -8.00 6.26
N GLY A 91 -6.75 -7.50 6.38
CA GLY A 91 -7.83 -7.84 5.46
C GLY A 91 -7.65 -7.23 4.06
N LYS A 92 -6.96 -6.10 3.95
CA LYS A 92 -6.66 -5.43 2.66
C LYS A 92 -5.25 -5.70 2.13
N ARG A 93 -4.50 -6.65 2.71
CA ARG A 93 -3.09 -6.90 2.33
C ARG A 93 -2.89 -7.20 0.85
N ALA A 94 -3.86 -7.81 0.18
CA ALA A 94 -3.81 -8.09 -1.25
C ALA A 94 -3.71 -6.81 -2.10
N MET A 95 -4.24 -5.68 -1.63
CA MET A 95 -4.20 -4.40 -2.34
C MET A 95 -2.81 -3.74 -2.31
N ILE A 96 -1.98 -4.07 -1.31
CA ILE A 96 -0.64 -3.49 -1.13
C ILE A 96 0.25 -3.74 -2.35
N ARG A 97 0.02 -4.84 -3.08
CA ARG A 97 0.76 -5.16 -4.31
C ARG A 97 0.60 -4.11 -5.40
N TYR A 98 -0.59 -3.52 -5.51
CA TYR A 98 -0.86 -2.47 -6.48
C TYR A 98 -0.16 -1.17 -6.08
N GLY A 99 -0.02 -0.92 -4.77
CA GLY A 99 0.71 0.21 -4.23
C GLY A 99 2.17 0.23 -4.69
N TRP A 100 2.96 -0.80 -4.36
CA TRP A 100 4.36 -0.80 -4.77
C TRP A 100 4.57 -0.96 -6.29
N ALA A 101 3.65 -1.64 -6.99
CA ALA A 101 3.73 -1.75 -8.45
C ALA A 101 3.55 -0.38 -9.12
N GLU A 102 2.60 0.43 -8.66
CA GLU A 102 2.43 1.80 -9.14
C GLU A 102 3.66 2.66 -8.85
N LYS A 103 4.16 2.65 -7.60
CA LYS A 103 5.40 3.38 -7.25
C LYS A 103 6.58 2.98 -8.12
N LEU A 104 6.74 1.68 -8.40
CA LEU A 104 7.81 1.20 -9.27
C LEU A 104 7.66 1.72 -10.70
N VAL A 105 6.45 1.67 -11.28
CA VAL A 105 6.19 2.15 -12.64
C VAL A 105 6.40 3.68 -12.73
N SER A 106 5.81 4.44 -11.81
CA SER A 106 5.95 5.90 -11.72
C SER A 106 7.42 6.30 -11.56
N ALA A 107 8.13 5.68 -10.61
CA ALA A 107 9.55 5.91 -10.37
C ALA A 107 10.42 5.60 -11.59
N THR A 108 10.17 4.47 -12.25
CA THR A 108 10.95 4.05 -13.43
C THR A 108 10.69 4.98 -14.61
N ALA A 109 9.43 5.30 -14.91
CA ALA A 109 9.06 6.20 -16.00
C ALA A 109 9.70 7.59 -15.83
N THR A 110 9.59 8.20 -14.64
CA THR A 110 10.21 9.50 -14.38
C THR A 110 11.73 9.41 -14.41
N THR A 111 12.34 8.34 -13.90
CA THR A 111 13.81 8.17 -13.96
C THR A 111 14.31 8.10 -15.40
N ILE A 112 13.59 7.40 -16.29
CA ILE A 112 13.91 7.33 -17.72
C ILE A 112 13.79 8.72 -18.35
N GLY A 113 12.67 9.41 -18.11
CA GLY A 113 12.46 10.78 -18.63
C GLY A 113 13.54 11.76 -18.13
N TYR A 114 13.93 11.65 -16.86
CA TYR A 114 15.00 12.47 -16.28
C TYR A 114 16.34 12.23 -16.98
N ARG A 115 16.71 10.96 -17.21
CA ARG A 115 17.95 10.60 -17.91
C ARG A 115 17.97 11.05 -19.36
N ARG A 116 16.80 11.21 -19.99
CA ARG A 116 16.64 11.72 -21.36
C ARG A 116 16.53 13.25 -21.43
N GLY A 117 16.51 13.95 -20.29
CA GLY A 117 16.31 15.40 -20.24
C GLY A 117 14.86 15.84 -20.45
N GLU A 118 13.91 14.90 -20.44
CA GLU A 118 12.47 15.15 -20.59
C GLU A 118 11.81 15.54 -19.26
N ALA A 119 12.35 15.06 -18.14
CA ALA A 119 11.85 15.38 -16.80
C ALA A 119 12.78 16.34 -16.05
N PRO A 120 12.25 17.38 -15.39
CA PRO A 120 13.06 18.31 -14.59
C PRO A 120 13.58 17.65 -13.29
N ARG A 121 14.69 18.18 -12.76
CA ARG A 121 15.31 17.71 -11.50
C ARG A 121 14.35 17.74 -10.31
N SER A 122 13.51 18.77 -10.23
CA SER A 122 12.49 18.93 -9.19
C SER A 122 11.45 17.82 -9.23
N LEU A 123 10.98 17.41 -10.42
CA LEU A 123 10.09 16.25 -10.55
C LEU A 123 10.79 14.96 -10.12
N MET A 124 12.05 14.76 -10.54
CA MET A 124 12.82 13.59 -10.11
C MET A 124 13.02 13.54 -8.58
N ALA A 125 13.26 14.68 -7.94
CA ALA A 125 13.36 14.77 -6.49
C ALA A 125 12.04 14.41 -5.79
N THR A 126 10.91 14.92 -6.30
CA THR A 126 9.57 14.54 -5.79
C THR A 126 9.34 13.05 -5.89
N ILE A 127 9.62 12.44 -7.05
CA ILE A 127 9.43 10.99 -7.27
C ILE A 127 10.42 10.14 -6.47
N ALA A 128 11.63 10.62 -6.21
CA ALA A 128 12.58 9.94 -5.34
C ALA A 128 12.01 9.77 -3.91
N ILE A 129 11.28 10.78 -3.41
CA ILE A 129 10.67 10.76 -2.08
C ILE A 129 9.31 10.05 -2.09
N ALA A 130 8.45 10.38 -3.04
CA ALA A 130 7.07 9.90 -3.11
C ALA A 130 6.96 8.45 -3.59
N ASP A 131 7.96 7.95 -4.33
CA ASP A 131 7.92 6.62 -4.93
C ASP A 131 9.12 5.76 -4.54
N TRP A 132 10.35 6.15 -4.89
CA TRP A 132 11.52 5.31 -4.62
C TRP A 132 11.67 4.98 -3.12
N ALA A 133 11.54 5.97 -2.24
CA ALA A 133 11.65 5.76 -0.79
C ALA A 133 10.51 4.91 -0.21
N GLN A 134 9.38 4.79 -0.91
CA GLN A 134 8.20 4.04 -0.43
C GLN A 134 8.24 2.56 -0.83
N ILE A 135 8.88 2.19 -1.96
CA ILE A 135 8.83 0.82 -2.50
C ILE A 135 9.26 -0.23 -1.46
N ILE A 136 10.42 -0.05 -0.84
CA ILE A 136 10.96 -1.02 0.14
C ILE A 136 10.04 -1.15 1.37
N PRO A 137 9.61 -0.05 2.02
CA PRO A 137 8.61 -0.12 3.08
C PRO A 137 7.30 -0.81 2.67
N PHE A 138 6.78 -0.60 1.46
CA PHE A 138 5.58 -1.29 0.96
C PHE A 138 5.79 -2.81 0.89
N ILE A 139 6.89 -3.25 0.28
CA ILE A 139 7.21 -4.68 0.13
C ILE A 139 7.38 -5.32 1.51
N TYR A 140 8.10 -4.64 2.41
CA TYR A 140 8.30 -5.12 3.77
C TYR A 140 6.98 -5.23 4.54
N ALA A 141 6.11 -4.21 4.48
CA ALA A 141 4.79 -4.25 5.10
C ALA A 141 3.93 -5.41 4.57
N LYS A 142 3.93 -5.63 3.24
CA LYS A 142 3.24 -6.78 2.63
C LYS A 142 3.76 -8.11 3.16
N TYR A 143 5.07 -8.30 3.14
CA TYR A 143 5.72 -9.51 3.61
C TYR A 143 5.35 -9.80 5.08
N ARG A 144 5.40 -8.79 5.95
CA ARG A 144 5.03 -8.94 7.37
C ARG A 144 3.57 -9.31 7.56
N LEU A 145 2.65 -8.72 6.79
CA LEU A 145 1.23 -9.06 6.86
C LEU A 145 0.93 -10.46 6.33
N ASP A 146 1.67 -10.92 5.33
CA ASP A 146 1.54 -12.30 4.84
C ASP A 146 2.01 -13.31 5.89
N GLN A 147 3.14 -13.06 6.55
CA GLN A 147 3.61 -13.91 7.64
C GLN A 147 2.55 -14.04 8.75
N ILE A 148 1.96 -12.92 9.17
CA ILE A 148 0.90 -12.92 10.19
C ILE A 148 -0.30 -13.76 9.71
N ALA A 149 -0.73 -13.59 8.47
CA ALA A 149 -1.85 -14.33 7.92
C ALA A 149 -1.58 -15.85 7.80
N ASP A 150 -0.38 -16.24 7.40
CA ASP A 150 0.02 -17.64 7.25
C ASP A 150 0.13 -18.34 8.62
N GLU A 151 0.61 -17.61 9.63
CA GLU A 151 0.66 -18.07 11.01
C GLU A 151 -0.73 -18.27 11.61
N GLU A 152 -1.68 -17.37 11.33
CA GLU A 152 -3.09 -17.54 11.72
C GLU A 152 -3.73 -18.75 11.04
N ALA A 153 -3.41 -19.01 9.77
CA ALA A 153 -3.93 -20.15 9.03
C ALA A 153 -3.33 -21.49 9.48
N SER A 154 -2.10 -21.50 10.01
CA SER A 154 -1.41 -22.71 10.44
C SER A 154 -1.65 -23.07 11.92
N GLY A 155 -2.12 -22.12 12.72
CA GLY A 155 -2.33 -22.25 14.16
C GLY A 155 -3.79 -22.45 14.60
N GLY A 156 -4.74 -22.53 13.67
CA GLY A 156 -6.15 -22.87 13.90
C GLY A 156 -6.48 -24.30 13.48
#